data_AF-A0A2V8QWR6-F1
#
_entry.id   AF-A0A2V8QWR6-F1
#
_cell.length_a   1.000
_cell.length_b   1.000
_cell.length_c   1.000
_cell.angle_alpha   90.00
_cell.angle_beta   90.00
_cell.angle_gamma   90.00
#
_symmetry.space_group_name_H-M   'P 1'
#
loop_
_entity.id
_entity.type
_entity.pdbx_description
1 polymer ?
#
loop_
_entity_poly.entity_id
_entity_poly.type
_entity_poly.pdbx_seq_one_letter_code
_entity_poly.pdbx_strand_id
1 'polypeptide(L)'
;AAKVVARKQKTKSRIVLAKRQNAKSGRKPKKQTPPGRSVVALPKKTKASVIKAKPILRRTPLLIRKAPVSPPPQPTHDEAAALAAFEAAHKEFARGRFAEARNLFRALVDKFPAVSEVTARARTYLAVADSRLRTEMAPPRDADSLYDRGVIELNRGEYVAAQELFERALKREPEAAHIHYGLAASRARLGAIDTALKSLRRALDLQPKLRIRAQRDHDLNPLRSDPEFEQLVFASRD
;
A
#
# COMPACT_ATOMS: atom_id res chain seq x y z
N ALA A 1 -27.71 -68.05 0.19
CA ALA A 1 -27.11 -67.92 -1.15
C ALA A 1 -26.49 -66.53 -1.29
N ALA A 2 -25.15 -66.43 -1.16
CA ALA A 2 -24.21 -65.89 -2.17
C ALA A 2 -24.30 -64.36 -2.39
N LYS A 3 -23.51 -63.51 -1.72
CA LYS A 3 -22.12 -63.06 -2.02
C LYS A 3 -21.91 -62.57 -3.46
N VAL A 4 -21.66 -61.25 -3.66
CA VAL A 4 -20.59 -60.66 -4.52
C VAL A 4 -20.34 -59.20 -4.06
N VAL A 5 -19.52 -58.99 -3.03
CA VAL A 5 -18.23 -58.28 -3.06
C VAL A 5 -17.67 -57.91 -4.45
N ALA A 6 -17.50 -56.62 -4.72
CA ALA A 6 -16.55 -56.11 -5.72
C ALA A 6 -15.65 -55.03 -5.10
N ARG A 7 -14.35 -55.23 -5.30
CA ARG A 7 -13.20 -54.62 -4.61
C ARG A 7 -12.25 -54.11 -5.70
N LYS A 8 -11.50 -53.05 -5.38
CA LYS A 8 -10.31 -52.49 -6.10
C LYS A 8 -10.67 -51.69 -7.36
N GLN A 9 -10.02 -50.55 -7.66
CA GLN A 9 -8.57 -50.40 -7.75
C GLN A 9 -8.06 -49.00 -7.33
N LYS A 10 -6.92 -49.02 -6.62
CA LYS A 10 -6.01 -47.90 -6.41
C LYS A 10 -5.18 -47.70 -7.68
N THR A 11 -5.06 -46.48 -8.17
CA THR A 11 -3.99 -46.08 -9.10
C THR A 11 -3.09 -45.05 -8.44
N LYS A 12 -1.84 -45.49 -8.22
CA LYS A 12 -0.71 -44.66 -7.81
C LYS A 12 -0.19 -43.94 -9.05
N SER A 13 -0.05 -42.62 -9.01
CA SER A 13 0.72 -41.88 -10.02
C SER A 13 1.96 -41.27 -9.40
N ARG A 14 3.08 -41.59 -10.06
CA ARG A 14 4.47 -41.48 -9.61
C ARG A 14 5.00 -40.05 -9.69
N ILE A 15 5.85 -39.77 -8.72
CA ILE A 15 6.86 -38.71 -8.66
C ILE A 15 7.73 -38.74 -9.92
N VAL A 16 7.92 -37.58 -10.57
CA VAL A 16 9.05 -37.33 -11.46
C VAL A 16 9.83 -36.13 -10.92
N LEU A 17 11.05 -36.46 -10.50
CA LEU A 17 12.12 -35.60 -10.03
C LEU A 17 12.83 -35.02 -11.26
N ALA A 18 12.93 -33.69 -11.39
CA ALA A 18 13.84 -33.06 -12.34
C ALA A 18 14.78 -32.10 -11.59
N LYS A 19 15.98 -32.61 -11.31
CA LYS A 19 17.16 -31.82 -10.93
C LYS A 19 17.59 -30.96 -12.13
N ARG A 20 17.91 -29.69 -11.90
CA ARG A 20 18.94 -28.98 -12.67
C ARG A 20 19.79 -28.12 -11.75
N GLN A 21 21.08 -28.46 -11.74
CA GLN A 21 22.18 -27.70 -11.15
C GLN A 21 22.87 -26.86 -12.24
N ASN A 22 23.71 -25.92 -11.77
CA ASN A 22 24.78 -25.15 -12.44
C ASN A 22 24.36 -23.88 -13.22
N ALA A 23 25.07 -22.75 -13.19
CA ALA A 23 26.35 -22.36 -12.57
C ALA A 23 26.48 -20.82 -12.51
N LYS A 24 27.43 -20.32 -11.72
CA LYS A 24 27.84 -18.91 -11.59
C LYS A 24 28.72 -18.43 -12.76
N SER A 25 28.50 -17.21 -13.24
CA SER A 25 29.49 -16.20 -13.72
C SER A 25 28.68 -15.02 -14.26
N GLY A 26 28.80 -13.74 -13.88
CA GLY A 26 29.98 -12.94 -13.59
C GLY A 26 30.18 -11.92 -14.72
N ARG A 27 29.69 -10.67 -14.59
CA ARG A 27 30.30 -9.40 -15.07
C ARG A 27 29.33 -8.19 -15.02
N LYS A 28 29.79 -7.09 -14.41
CA LYS A 28 29.24 -5.73 -14.49
C LYS A 28 29.73 -5.04 -15.79
N PRO A 29 29.02 -4.05 -16.36
CA PRO A 29 29.62 -3.10 -17.29
C PRO A 29 29.88 -1.73 -16.62
N LYS A 30 31.06 -1.16 -16.93
CA LYS A 30 31.53 0.19 -16.57
C LYS A 30 31.68 1.02 -17.84
N LYS A 31 31.24 2.29 -17.76
CA LYS A 31 31.60 3.54 -18.48
C LYS A 31 32.30 3.44 -19.85
N GLN A 32 31.73 4.14 -20.84
CA GLN A 32 32.41 4.60 -22.04
C GLN A 32 32.49 6.14 -22.04
N THR A 33 33.69 6.67 -22.27
CA THR A 33 34.01 8.06 -22.64
C THR A 33 34.60 8.05 -24.04
N PRO A 34 34.33 9.02 -24.92
CA PRO A 34 35.06 9.19 -26.16
C PRO A 34 36.22 10.22 -26.03
N PRO A 35 37.29 10.09 -26.83
CA PRO A 35 38.47 10.96 -26.81
C PRO A 35 38.51 11.97 -27.98
N GLY A 36 39.48 12.90 -27.95
CA GLY A 36 40.07 13.45 -29.17
C GLY A 36 40.31 14.96 -29.20
N ARG A 37 41.57 15.36 -28.96
CA ARG A 37 42.13 16.71 -29.20
C ARG A 37 42.39 16.95 -30.70
N SER A 38 42.29 18.20 -31.13
CA SER A 38 42.94 18.71 -32.36
C SER A 38 43.61 20.05 -32.04
N VAL A 39 44.89 20.14 -32.39
CA VAL A 39 45.77 21.32 -32.30
C VAL A 39 45.79 22.02 -33.67
N VAL A 40 46.44 23.20 -33.75
CA VAL A 40 46.87 24.00 -34.94
C VAL A 40 46.04 25.29 -35.10
N ALA A 41 46.55 26.52 -35.25
CA ALA A 41 47.88 27.12 -35.28
C ALA A 41 47.76 28.65 -35.01
N LEU A 42 48.86 29.29 -34.58
CA LEU A 42 49.02 30.75 -34.62
C LEU A 42 49.36 31.24 -36.05
N PRO A 43 49.06 32.51 -36.37
CA PRO A 43 50.18 33.35 -36.80
C PRO A 43 50.18 34.82 -36.31
N LYS A 44 51.42 35.24 -36.01
CA LYS A 44 52.14 36.47 -36.37
C LYS A 44 51.74 37.85 -35.79
N LYS A 45 52.79 38.45 -35.21
CA LYS A 45 52.93 39.81 -34.69
C LYS A 45 52.68 40.88 -35.76
N THR A 46 51.90 41.91 -35.42
CA THR A 46 51.97 43.24 -36.06
C THR A 46 51.95 44.35 -35.01
N LYS A 47 53.05 45.12 -35.06
CA LYS A 47 53.39 46.47 -34.57
C LYS A 47 52.42 47.20 -33.62
N ALA A 48 53.00 47.64 -32.50
CA ALA A 48 52.45 48.57 -31.54
C ALA A 48 52.07 49.92 -32.17
N SER A 49 50.87 50.42 -31.84
CA SER A 49 50.52 51.83 -31.96
C SER A 49 50.21 52.36 -30.57
N VAL A 50 50.97 53.38 -30.18
CA VAL A 50 50.85 54.09 -28.89
C VAL A 50 49.55 54.90 -28.90
N ILE A 51 48.56 54.47 -28.12
CA ILE A 51 47.38 55.29 -27.82
C ILE A 51 47.62 55.97 -26.47
N LYS A 52 47.66 57.31 -26.47
CA LYS A 52 47.81 58.15 -25.28
C LYS A 52 46.72 57.84 -24.25
N ALA A 53 47.11 57.53 -23.01
CA ALA A 53 46.21 57.31 -21.90
C ALA A 53 45.48 58.61 -21.50
N LYS A 54 44.15 58.55 -21.37
CA LYS A 54 43.33 59.57 -20.68
C LYS A 54 43.30 59.24 -19.17
N PRO A 55 43.18 60.24 -18.28
CA PRO A 55 43.30 60.02 -16.85
C PRO A 55 42.16 59.13 -16.33
N ILE A 56 42.52 58.15 -15.51
CA ILE A 56 41.60 57.24 -14.82
C ILE A 56 40.92 58.04 -13.70
N LEU A 57 39.64 58.38 -13.88
CA LEU A 57 38.78 58.82 -12.78
C LEU A 57 38.66 57.67 -11.77
N ARG A 58 39.18 57.89 -10.55
CA ARG A 58 38.98 56.98 -9.41
C ARG A 58 37.48 56.83 -9.17
N ARG A 59 36.92 55.65 -9.47
CA ARG A 59 35.55 55.29 -9.09
C ARG A 59 35.53 55.06 -7.58
N THR A 60 34.73 55.84 -6.87
CA THR A 60 34.36 55.57 -5.49
C THR A 60 33.64 54.22 -5.41
N PRO A 61 33.90 53.37 -4.39
CA PRO A 61 33.20 52.10 -4.27
C PRO A 61 31.73 52.37 -3.95
N LEU A 62 30.84 51.94 -4.84
CA LEU A 62 29.41 51.87 -4.54
C LEU A 62 29.20 50.85 -3.42
N LEU A 63 28.75 51.32 -2.27
CA LEU A 63 28.17 50.48 -1.23
C LEU A 63 26.94 49.78 -1.82
N ILE A 64 27.08 48.51 -2.18
CA ILE A 64 25.95 47.63 -2.50
C ILE A 64 25.19 47.42 -1.19
N ARG A 65 24.15 48.22 -0.94
CA ARG A 65 23.17 47.91 0.09
C ARG A 65 22.52 46.58 -0.30
N LYS A 66 22.70 45.54 0.53
CA LYS A 66 21.88 44.33 0.44
C LYS A 66 20.42 44.78 0.53
N ALA A 67 19.65 44.51 -0.52
CA ALA A 67 18.21 44.71 -0.49
C ALA A 67 17.64 43.96 0.73
N PRO A 68 16.68 44.55 1.48
CA PRO A 68 16.05 43.84 2.58
C PRO A 68 15.44 42.55 2.02
N VAL A 69 15.81 41.42 2.61
CA VAL A 69 15.21 40.12 2.28
C VAL A 69 13.76 40.24 2.73
N SER A 70 12.83 40.33 1.78
CA SER A 70 11.41 40.32 2.08
C SER A 70 11.11 39.06 2.90
N PRO A 71 10.34 39.14 4.00
CA PRO A 71 9.88 37.95 4.70
C PRO A 71 9.20 37.01 3.70
N PRO A 72 9.28 35.68 3.88
CA PRO A 72 8.60 34.74 2.99
C PRO A 72 7.14 35.17 2.85
N PRO A 73 6.57 35.13 1.63
CA PRO A 73 5.20 35.59 1.42
C PRO A 73 4.29 34.86 2.39
N GLN A 74 3.60 35.63 3.22
CA GLN A 74 2.54 35.11 4.09
C GLN A 74 1.51 34.43 3.20
N PRO A 75 0.92 33.29 3.62
CA PRO A 75 -0.07 32.63 2.82
C PRO A 75 -1.20 33.62 2.51
N THR A 76 -1.55 33.72 1.23
CA THR A 76 -2.71 34.52 0.83
C THR A 76 -3.94 34.04 1.63
N HIS A 77 -4.94 34.91 1.83
CA HIS A 77 -6.17 34.52 2.54
C HIS A 77 -6.78 33.25 1.91
N ASP A 78 -6.64 33.10 0.59
CA ASP A 78 -7.07 31.92 -0.16
C ASP A 78 -6.21 30.69 0.11
N GLU A 79 -4.90 30.82 0.31
CA GLU A 79 -4.03 29.70 0.75
C GLU A 79 -4.39 29.21 2.15
N ALA A 80 -4.63 30.12 3.10
CA ALA A 80 -5.06 29.75 4.45
C ALA A 80 -6.42 29.04 4.44
N ALA A 81 -7.38 29.55 3.64
CA ALA A 81 -8.69 28.91 3.47
C ALA A 81 -8.60 27.56 2.76
N ALA A 82 -7.72 27.41 1.76
CA ALA A 82 -7.47 26.14 1.08
C ALA A 82 -6.84 25.10 2.00
N LEU A 83 -5.89 25.51 2.85
CA LEU A 83 -5.27 24.64 3.86
C LEU A 83 -6.31 24.13 4.87
N ALA A 84 -7.15 25.03 5.41
CA ALA A 84 -8.22 24.64 6.32
C ALA A 84 -9.22 23.66 5.68
N ALA A 85 -9.59 23.90 4.40
CA ALA A 85 -10.43 22.98 3.64
C ALA A 85 -9.75 21.61 3.43
N PHE A 86 -8.43 21.61 3.17
CA PHE A 86 -7.66 20.39 2.99
C PHE A 86 -7.61 19.57 4.28
N GLU A 87 -7.36 20.22 5.42
CA GLU A 87 -7.33 19.57 6.73
C GLU A 87 -8.67 18.93 7.08
N ALA A 88 -9.78 19.64 6.82
CA ALA A 88 -11.13 19.10 7.01
C ALA A 88 -11.37 17.84 6.14
N ALA A 89 -11.02 17.90 4.85
CA ALA A 89 -11.15 16.76 3.94
C ALA A 89 -10.26 15.58 4.37
N HIS A 90 -9.02 15.85 4.77
CA HIS A 90 -8.07 14.83 5.20
C HIS A 90 -8.47 14.17 6.53
N LYS A 91 -9.10 14.92 7.44
CA LYS A 91 -9.67 14.36 8.67
C LYS A 91 -10.71 13.29 8.36
N GLU A 92 -11.56 13.53 7.36
CA GLU A 92 -12.54 12.55 6.92
C GLU A 92 -11.94 11.36 6.19
N PHE A 93 -10.89 11.61 5.41
CA PHE A 93 -10.10 10.55 4.81
C PHE A 93 -9.47 9.63 5.86
N ALA A 94 -8.90 10.20 6.93
CA ALA A 94 -8.30 9.43 8.02
C ALA A 94 -9.32 8.61 8.82
N ARG A 95 -10.58 9.06 8.87
CA ARG A 95 -11.71 8.32 9.47
C ARG A 95 -12.26 7.21 8.57
N GLY A 96 -11.73 7.04 7.36
CA GLY A 96 -12.23 6.06 6.38
C GLY A 96 -13.55 6.47 5.73
N ARG A 97 -14.04 7.70 5.95
CA ARG A 97 -15.28 8.22 5.34
C ARG A 97 -15.00 8.73 3.95
N PHE A 98 -14.61 7.82 3.05
CA PHE A 98 -14.12 8.14 1.71
C PHE A 98 -15.14 8.89 0.84
N ALA A 99 -16.44 8.66 1.04
CA ALA A 99 -17.50 9.38 0.33
C ALA A 99 -17.55 10.87 0.70
N GLU A 100 -17.50 11.17 2.00
CA GLU A 100 -17.44 12.55 2.52
C GLU A 100 -16.13 13.22 2.12
N ALA A 101 -15.01 12.54 2.32
CA ALA A 101 -13.68 13.02 1.95
C ALA A 101 -13.59 13.37 0.47
N ARG A 102 -14.10 12.50 -0.42
CA ARG A 102 -14.15 12.74 -1.88
C ARG A 102 -14.89 14.05 -2.19
N ASN A 103 -16.07 14.25 -1.60
CA ASN A 103 -16.87 15.43 -1.86
C ASN A 103 -16.14 16.71 -1.39
N LEU A 104 -15.47 16.66 -0.24
CA LEU A 104 -14.69 17.78 0.30
C LEU A 104 -13.45 18.09 -0.55
N PHE A 105 -12.69 17.07 -0.97
CA PHE A 105 -11.55 17.29 -1.87
C PHE A 105 -11.97 17.84 -3.23
N ARG A 106 -13.12 17.39 -3.77
CA ARG A 106 -13.66 17.95 -5.01
C ARG A 106 -14.02 19.43 -4.85
N ALA A 107 -14.75 19.77 -3.79
CA ALA A 107 -15.12 21.15 -3.48
C ALA A 107 -13.90 22.06 -3.29
N LEU A 108 -12.83 21.56 -2.65
CA LEU A 108 -11.57 22.27 -2.52
C LEU A 108 -10.94 22.58 -3.88
N VAL A 109 -10.81 21.56 -4.73
CA VAL A 109 -10.21 21.70 -6.07
C VAL A 109 -11.01 22.67 -6.95
N ASP A 110 -12.34 22.65 -6.83
CA ASP A 110 -13.24 23.53 -7.57
C ASP A 110 -13.14 24.99 -7.07
N LYS A 111 -13.00 25.19 -5.75
CA LYS A 111 -13.00 26.52 -5.12
C LYS A 111 -11.65 27.24 -5.18
N PHE A 112 -10.54 26.51 -5.13
CA PHE A 112 -9.19 27.08 -5.05
C PHE A 112 -8.26 26.62 -6.20
N PRO A 113 -8.67 26.71 -7.48
CA PRO A 113 -7.90 26.14 -8.59
C PRO A 113 -6.51 26.77 -8.78
N ALA A 114 -6.31 28.00 -8.30
CA ALA A 114 -5.06 28.74 -8.39
C ALA A 114 -4.01 28.36 -7.32
N VAL A 115 -4.42 27.70 -6.23
CA VAL A 115 -3.50 27.29 -5.13
C VAL A 115 -2.86 25.96 -5.50
N SER A 116 -1.77 26.02 -6.29
CA SER A 116 -1.18 24.86 -6.97
C SER A 116 -0.82 23.71 -6.04
N GLU A 117 -0.14 23.97 -4.92
CA GLU A 117 0.36 22.91 -4.03
C GLU A 117 -0.76 22.16 -3.30
N VAL A 118 -1.65 22.89 -2.60
CA VAL A 118 -2.77 22.29 -1.85
C VAL A 118 -3.73 21.58 -2.81
N THR A 119 -4.00 22.17 -3.97
CA THR A 119 -4.87 21.57 -4.99
C THR A 119 -4.26 20.32 -5.60
N ALA A 120 -2.94 20.30 -5.89
CA ALA A 120 -2.25 19.11 -6.37
C ALA A 120 -2.31 17.96 -5.35
N ARG A 121 -2.12 18.29 -4.07
CA ARG A 121 -2.26 17.31 -2.99
C ARG A 121 -3.70 16.81 -2.90
N ALA A 122 -4.70 17.69 -2.90
CA ALA A 122 -6.11 17.34 -2.86
C ALA A 122 -6.51 16.40 -4.01
N ARG A 123 -6.03 16.64 -5.24
CA ARG A 123 -6.27 15.75 -6.39
C ARG A 123 -5.75 14.33 -6.17
N THR A 124 -4.58 14.20 -5.52
CA THR A 124 -4.03 12.88 -5.17
C THR A 124 -4.95 12.13 -4.22
N TYR A 125 -5.40 12.76 -3.13
CA TYR A 125 -6.30 12.12 -2.17
C TYR A 125 -7.69 11.86 -2.74
N LEU A 126 -8.19 12.76 -3.60
CA LEU A 126 -9.44 12.55 -4.35
C LEU A 126 -9.39 11.27 -5.17
N ALA A 127 -8.31 11.05 -5.93
CA ALA A 127 -8.13 9.84 -6.73
C ALA A 127 -8.09 8.57 -5.86
N VAL A 128 -7.46 8.64 -4.67
CA VAL A 128 -7.45 7.52 -3.73
C VAL A 128 -8.86 7.26 -3.17
N ALA A 129 -9.59 8.31 -2.78
CA ALA A 129 -10.96 8.18 -2.28
C ALA A 129 -11.89 7.57 -3.35
N ASP A 130 -11.80 8.01 -4.60
CA ASP A 130 -12.56 7.44 -5.72
C ASP A 130 -12.20 5.97 -5.96
N SER A 131 -10.91 5.63 -5.90
CA SER A 131 -10.47 4.24 -6.05
C SER A 131 -11.05 3.35 -4.94
N ARG A 132 -10.99 3.80 -3.68
CA ARG A 132 -11.56 3.08 -2.53
C ARG A 132 -13.05 2.85 -2.70
N LEU A 133 -13.81 3.89 -3.06
CA LEU A 133 -15.25 3.78 -3.29
C LEU A 133 -15.59 2.86 -4.44
N ARG A 134 -14.84 2.89 -5.54
CA ARG A 134 -15.02 1.94 -6.65
C ARG A 134 -14.81 0.51 -6.20
N THR A 135 -13.77 0.23 -5.43
CA THR A 135 -13.50 -1.11 -4.88
C THR A 135 -14.63 -1.56 -3.96
N GLU A 136 -15.13 -0.69 -3.08
CA GLU A 136 -16.25 -1.02 -2.18
C GLU A 136 -17.55 -1.30 -2.95
N MET A 137 -17.81 -0.56 -4.04
CA MET A 137 -19.00 -0.73 -4.87
C MET A 137 -18.88 -1.88 -5.88
N ALA A 138 -17.67 -2.32 -6.22
CA ALA A 138 -17.47 -3.39 -7.17
C ALA A 138 -18.04 -4.72 -6.62
N PRO A 139 -18.80 -5.48 -7.43
CA PRO A 139 -19.24 -6.80 -7.04
C PRO A 139 -18.02 -7.72 -6.86
N PRO A 140 -17.92 -8.48 -5.75
CA PRO A 140 -16.85 -9.46 -5.56
C PRO A 140 -16.89 -10.50 -6.69
N ARG A 141 -15.73 -10.82 -7.27
CA ARG A 141 -15.63 -11.68 -8.47
C ARG A 141 -15.07 -13.06 -8.18
N ASP A 142 -14.25 -13.18 -7.14
CA ASP A 142 -13.51 -14.38 -6.75
C ASP A 142 -13.48 -14.52 -5.22
N ALA A 143 -12.84 -15.59 -4.73
CA ALA A 143 -12.75 -15.86 -3.30
C ALA A 143 -11.97 -14.76 -2.55
N ASP A 144 -10.85 -14.31 -3.13
CA ASP A 144 -10.00 -13.27 -2.55
C ASP A 144 -10.73 -11.93 -2.41
N SER A 145 -11.46 -11.48 -3.44
CA SER A 145 -12.23 -10.23 -3.36
C SER A 145 -13.42 -10.32 -2.40
N LEU A 146 -14.04 -11.51 -2.25
CA LEU A 146 -15.03 -11.75 -1.20
C LEU A 146 -14.40 -11.68 0.19
N TYR A 147 -13.22 -12.26 0.36
CA TYR A 147 -12.46 -12.22 1.60
C TYR A 147 -12.03 -10.79 1.94
N ASP A 148 -11.46 -10.04 1.01
CA ASP A 148 -11.03 -8.65 1.23
C ASP A 148 -12.20 -7.77 1.65
N ARG A 149 -13.37 -7.94 1.01
CA ARG A 149 -14.59 -7.24 1.43
C ARG A 149 -15.06 -7.68 2.81
N GLY A 150 -15.00 -8.98 3.12
CA GLY A 150 -15.31 -9.51 4.44
C GLY A 150 -14.42 -8.91 5.53
N VAL A 151 -13.12 -8.72 5.25
CA VAL A 151 -12.18 -8.05 6.16
C VAL A 151 -12.56 -6.58 6.37
N ILE A 152 -13.00 -5.88 5.31
CA ILE A 152 -13.48 -4.50 5.44
C ILE A 152 -14.70 -4.43 6.38
N GLU A 153 -15.69 -5.31 6.20
CA GLU A 153 -16.88 -5.33 7.06
C GLU A 153 -16.55 -5.76 8.50
N LEU A 154 -15.62 -6.72 8.68
CA LEU A 154 -15.13 -7.13 10.00
C LEU A 154 -14.52 -5.93 10.74
N ASN A 155 -13.67 -5.15 10.07
CA ASN A 155 -13.04 -3.96 10.64
C ASN A 155 -14.04 -2.84 10.94
N ARG A 156 -15.17 -2.79 10.23
CA ARG A 156 -16.27 -1.84 10.48
C ARG A 156 -17.15 -2.25 11.67
N GLY A 157 -16.99 -3.48 12.17
CA GLY A 157 -17.85 -4.04 13.22
C GLY A 157 -19.10 -4.73 12.68
N GLU A 158 -19.28 -4.79 11.36
CA GLU A 158 -20.41 -5.41 10.70
C GLU A 158 -20.21 -6.92 10.56
N TYR A 159 -20.16 -7.61 11.71
CA TYR A 159 -19.72 -9.01 11.79
C TYR A 159 -20.62 -10.00 11.04
N VAL A 160 -21.94 -9.72 10.97
CA VAL A 160 -22.88 -10.54 10.19
C VAL A 160 -22.55 -10.47 8.70
N ALA A 161 -22.39 -9.26 8.16
CA ALA A 161 -22.02 -9.06 6.77
C ALA A 161 -20.65 -9.66 6.44
N ALA A 162 -19.68 -9.52 7.36
CA ALA A 162 -18.36 -10.15 7.23
C ALA A 162 -18.47 -11.69 7.14
N GLN A 163 -19.24 -12.32 8.03
CA GLN A 163 -19.46 -13.76 8.01
C GLN A 163 -20.08 -14.22 6.69
N GLU A 164 -21.12 -13.55 6.20
CA GLU A 164 -21.76 -13.90 4.92
C GLU A 164 -20.79 -13.83 3.74
N LEU A 165 -19.94 -12.80 3.70
CA LEU A 165 -18.91 -12.64 2.68
C LEU A 165 -17.86 -13.75 2.76
N PHE A 166 -17.40 -14.10 3.95
CA PHE A 166 -16.46 -15.20 4.13
C PHE A 166 -17.08 -16.57 3.81
N GLU A 167 -18.36 -16.80 4.11
CA GLU A 167 -19.06 -18.04 3.73
C GLU A 167 -19.21 -18.16 2.21
N ARG A 168 -19.48 -17.06 1.53
CA ARG A 168 -19.47 -17.01 0.06
C ARG A 168 -18.06 -17.27 -0.49
N ALA A 169 -17.03 -16.70 0.12
CA ALA A 169 -15.64 -16.94 -0.26
C ALA A 169 -15.27 -18.42 -0.08
N LEU A 170 -15.70 -19.03 1.04
CA LEU A 170 -15.45 -20.44 1.36
C LEU A 170 -16.10 -21.38 0.34
N LYS A 171 -17.29 -21.04 -0.17
CA LYS A 171 -17.94 -21.81 -1.26
C LYS A 171 -17.12 -21.82 -2.55
N ARG A 172 -16.27 -20.82 -2.77
CA ARG A 172 -15.37 -20.74 -3.92
C ARG A 172 -14.06 -21.47 -3.66
N GLU A 173 -13.49 -21.29 -2.48
CA GLU A 173 -12.24 -21.94 -2.06
C GLU A 173 -12.38 -22.61 -0.67
N PRO A 174 -12.84 -23.88 -0.63
CA PRO A 174 -13.11 -24.58 0.63
C PRO A 174 -11.87 -24.83 1.51
N GLU A 175 -10.68 -24.83 0.90
CA GLU A 175 -9.41 -25.18 1.55
C GLU A 175 -8.52 -23.95 1.83
N ALA A 176 -9.07 -22.74 1.72
CA ALA A 176 -8.34 -21.52 1.97
C ALA A 176 -8.26 -21.20 3.47
N ALA A 177 -7.07 -21.36 4.06
CA ALA A 177 -6.85 -21.15 5.50
C ALA A 177 -7.24 -19.76 5.99
N HIS A 178 -7.01 -18.72 5.18
CA HIS A 178 -7.31 -17.34 5.52
C HIS A 178 -8.83 -17.08 5.58
N ILE A 179 -9.64 -17.75 4.74
CA ILE A 179 -11.10 -17.64 4.77
C ILE A 179 -11.66 -18.30 6.03
N HIS A 180 -11.20 -19.51 6.38
CA HIS A 180 -11.56 -20.15 7.64
C HIS A 180 -11.19 -19.29 8.85
N TYR A 181 -10.05 -18.60 8.79
CA TYR A 181 -9.64 -17.67 9.84
C TYR A 181 -10.57 -16.45 9.94
N GLY A 182 -10.97 -15.86 8.80
CA GLY A 182 -11.96 -14.77 8.77
C GLY A 182 -13.32 -15.18 9.35
N LEU A 183 -13.77 -16.42 9.08
CA LEU A 183 -14.96 -17.00 9.70
C LEU A 183 -14.81 -17.16 11.20
N ALA A 184 -13.65 -17.63 11.67
CA ALA A 184 -13.38 -17.74 13.11
C ALA A 184 -13.47 -16.38 13.81
N ALA A 185 -12.83 -15.36 13.24
CA ALA A 185 -12.84 -14.00 13.77
C ALA A 185 -14.27 -13.41 13.80
N SER A 186 -14.99 -13.43 12.67
CA SER A 186 -16.37 -12.91 12.60
C SER A 186 -17.33 -13.64 13.54
N ARG A 187 -17.27 -14.98 13.62
CA ARG A 187 -18.11 -15.79 14.52
C ARG A 187 -17.77 -15.57 15.99
N ALA A 188 -16.49 -15.39 16.32
CA ALA A 188 -16.08 -15.04 17.68
C ALA A 188 -16.66 -13.69 18.11
N ARG A 189 -16.61 -12.67 17.23
CA ARG A 189 -17.21 -11.36 17.49
C ARG A 189 -18.73 -11.39 17.61
N LEU A 190 -19.39 -12.34 16.96
CA LEU A 190 -20.82 -12.61 17.08
C LEU A 190 -21.19 -13.47 18.32
N GLY A 191 -20.21 -13.95 19.09
CA GLY A 191 -20.43 -14.83 20.24
C GLY A 191 -20.75 -16.28 19.87
N ALA A 192 -20.61 -16.68 18.60
CA ALA A 192 -20.85 -18.04 18.13
C ALA A 192 -19.63 -18.96 18.37
N ILE A 193 -19.25 -19.10 19.65
CA ILE A 193 -17.99 -19.69 20.12
C ILE A 193 -17.68 -21.06 19.49
N ASP A 194 -18.62 -22.01 19.54
CA ASP A 194 -18.41 -23.37 19.00
C ASP A 194 -18.06 -23.36 17.51
N THR A 195 -18.76 -22.55 16.73
CA THR A 195 -18.54 -22.46 15.27
C THR A 195 -17.27 -21.69 14.94
N ALA A 196 -16.90 -20.73 15.79
CA ALA A 196 -15.65 -19.99 15.67
C ALA A 196 -14.44 -20.91 15.91
N LEU A 197 -14.47 -21.73 16.96
CA LEU A 197 -13.43 -22.71 17.28
C LEU A 197 -13.25 -23.75 16.16
N LYS A 198 -14.35 -24.28 15.61
CA LYS A 198 -14.31 -25.19 14.45
C LYS A 198 -13.63 -24.55 13.23
N SER A 199 -13.99 -23.31 12.91
CA SER A 199 -13.35 -22.55 11.83
C SER A 199 -11.88 -22.27 12.11
N LEU A 200 -11.53 -21.90 13.35
CA LEU A 200 -10.16 -21.64 13.75
C LEU A 200 -9.31 -22.91 13.62
N ARG A 201 -9.79 -24.05 14.14
CA ARG A 201 -9.15 -25.36 14.00
C ARG A 201 -8.83 -25.65 12.54
N ARG A 202 -9.82 -25.51 11.65
CA ARG A 202 -9.61 -25.75 10.22
C ARG A 202 -8.55 -24.83 9.62
N ALA A 203 -8.56 -23.54 9.97
CA ALA A 203 -7.54 -22.59 9.52
C ALA A 203 -6.13 -22.99 10.00
N LEU A 204 -5.99 -23.43 11.25
CA LEU A 204 -4.72 -23.84 11.84
C LEU A 204 -4.21 -25.19 11.33
N ASP A 205 -5.10 -26.10 10.96
CA ASP A 205 -4.75 -27.38 10.32
C ASP A 205 -4.18 -27.13 8.91
N LEU A 206 -4.83 -26.26 8.14
CA LEU A 206 -4.39 -25.87 6.80
C LEU A 206 -3.10 -25.04 6.85
N GLN A 207 -3.00 -24.14 7.81
CA GLN A 207 -1.86 -23.24 7.94
C GLN A 207 -1.42 -23.06 9.41
N PRO A 208 -0.58 -23.96 9.93
CA PRO A 208 -0.12 -23.95 11.31
C PRO A 208 0.53 -22.64 11.79
N LYS A 209 1.16 -21.88 10.89
CA LYS A 209 1.79 -20.59 11.20
C LYS A 209 0.79 -19.51 11.64
N LEU A 210 -0.50 -19.70 11.40
CA LEU A 210 -1.56 -18.79 11.86
C LEU A 210 -1.73 -18.80 13.38
N ARG A 211 -1.18 -19.79 14.12
CA ARG A 211 -1.18 -19.80 15.59
C ARG A 211 -0.60 -18.51 16.17
N ILE A 212 0.54 -18.05 15.65
CA ILE A 212 1.20 -16.82 16.10
C ILE A 212 0.29 -15.59 15.92
N ARG A 213 -0.47 -15.55 14.81
CA ARG A 213 -1.47 -14.50 14.59
C ARG A 213 -2.60 -14.63 15.60
N ALA A 214 -3.17 -15.83 15.76
CA ALA A 214 -4.29 -16.09 16.68
C ALA A 214 -3.99 -15.70 18.13
N GLN A 215 -2.75 -15.89 18.60
CA GLN A 215 -2.33 -15.46 19.93
C GLN A 215 -2.50 -13.95 20.17
N ARG A 216 -2.34 -13.13 19.12
CA ARG A 216 -2.30 -11.67 19.21
C ARG A 216 -3.52 -10.98 18.62
N ASP A 217 -4.35 -11.72 17.90
CA ASP A 217 -5.53 -11.18 17.23
C ASP A 217 -6.61 -10.83 18.26
N HIS A 218 -7.10 -9.60 18.23
CA HIS A 218 -8.12 -9.10 19.17
C HIS A 218 -9.51 -9.57 18.78
N ASP A 219 -9.73 -9.95 17.52
CA ASP A 219 -11.05 -10.44 17.09
C ASP A 219 -11.38 -11.80 17.71
N LEU A 220 -10.35 -12.55 18.11
CA LEU A 220 -10.47 -13.84 18.79
C LEU A 220 -10.48 -13.71 20.32
N ASN A 221 -10.46 -12.49 20.89
CA ASN A 221 -10.56 -12.29 22.34
C ASN A 221 -11.74 -13.04 22.99
N PRO A 222 -12.93 -13.11 22.38
CA PRO A 222 -14.06 -13.88 22.95
C PRO A 222 -13.77 -15.38 23.13
N LEU A 223 -12.80 -15.95 22.40
CA LEU A 223 -12.44 -17.36 22.50
C LEU A 223 -11.41 -17.65 23.59
N ARG A 224 -10.73 -16.63 24.13
CA ARG A 224 -9.55 -16.82 25.00
C ARG A 224 -9.84 -17.52 26.32
N SER A 225 -11.08 -17.46 26.81
CA SER A 225 -11.48 -18.17 28.02
C SER A 225 -11.79 -19.65 27.77
N ASP A 226 -11.89 -20.07 26.51
CA ASP A 226 -12.21 -21.44 26.14
C ASP A 226 -10.95 -22.32 26.15
N PRO A 227 -10.94 -23.45 26.90
CA PRO A 227 -9.79 -24.36 26.93
C PRO A 227 -9.42 -24.92 25.55
N GLU A 228 -10.37 -25.08 24.63
CA GLU A 228 -10.10 -25.54 23.26
C GLU A 228 -9.29 -24.50 22.47
N PHE A 229 -9.54 -23.20 22.68
CA PHE A 229 -8.74 -22.15 22.04
C PHE A 229 -7.28 -22.23 22.46
N GLU A 230 -7.03 -22.39 23.76
CA GLU A 230 -5.68 -22.53 24.31
C GLU A 230 -4.97 -23.74 23.69
N GLN A 231 -5.63 -24.89 23.63
CA GLN A 231 -5.07 -26.09 22.98
C GLN A 231 -4.79 -25.85 21.49
N LEU A 232 -5.71 -25.22 20.75
CA LEU A 232 -5.53 -24.96 19.33
C LEU A 232 -4.32 -24.08 19.04
N VAL A 233 -4.14 -23.04 19.86
CA VAL A 233 -3.20 -21.95 19.61
C VAL A 233 -1.82 -22.19 20.24
N PHE A 234 -1.76 -22.93 21.35
CA PHE A 234 -0.54 -23.20 22.09
C PHE A 234 -0.10 -24.66 22.12
N ALA A 235 -0.87 -25.61 21.56
CA ALA A 235 -0.36 -26.98 21.42
C ALA A 235 0.95 -26.98 20.62
N SER A 236 2.00 -27.41 21.32
CA SER A 236 3.34 -27.64 20.79
C SER A 236 3.25 -28.53 19.55
N ARG A 237 4.00 -28.17 18.51
CA ARG A 237 4.38 -29.17 17.51
C ARG A 237 5.35 -30.11 18.20
N ASP A 238 4.85 -31.28 18.59
CA ASP A 238 5.71 -32.45 18.81
C ASP A 238 6.43 -32.84 17.51
#